data_AF-A0A1V5K3F0-F1
#
_entry.id   AF-A0A1V5K3F0-F1
#
_cell.length_a   1.000
_cell.length_b   1.000
_cell.length_c   1.000
_cell.angle_alpha   90.00
_cell.angle_beta   90.00
_cell.angle_gamma   90.00
#
_symmetry.space_group_name_H-M   'P 1'
#
loop_
_entity.id
_entity.type
_entity.pdbx_description
1 polymer ?
#
loop_
_entity_poly.entity_id
_entity_poly.type
_entity_poly.pdbx_seq_one_letter_code
_entity_poly.pdbx_strand_id
1 'polypeptide(L)' 'MRSDRPYRKALTKDAAVNELKKCSGSQFDSKLVGKFLEIIEEENGAPAGNQLN' A
#
# COMPACT_ATOMS: atom_id res chain seq x y z
N MET A 1 -6.96 5.29 -6.70
CA MET A 1 -5.75 6.17 -6.74
C MET A 1 -4.87 5.95 -7.97
N ARG A 2 -4.56 4.68 -8.33
CA ARG A 2 -3.66 4.31 -9.44
C ARG A 2 -4.27 4.22 -10.85
N SER A 3 -5.57 4.38 -10.99
CA SER A 3 -6.20 4.53 -12.31
C SER A 3 -6.26 6.01 -12.68
N ASP A 4 -6.05 6.30 -13.96
CA ASP A 4 -6.30 7.62 -14.53
C ASP A 4 -7.78 7.99 -14.34
N ARG A 5 -8.03 9.28 -14.17
CA ARG A 5 -9.37 9.87 -14.13
C ARG A 5 -9.39 11.12 -15.02
N PRO A 6 -10.54 11.52 -15.58
CA PRO A 6 -10.60 12.68 -16.49
C PRO A 6 -9.93 13.95 -15.95
N TYR A 7 -9.95 14.14 -14.62
CA TYR A 7 -9.44 15.32 -13.92
C TYR A 7 -8.09 15.12 -13.21
N ARG A 8 -7.52 13.91 -13.18
CA ARG A 8 -6.19 13.68 -12.57
C ARG A 8 -5.54 12.40 -13.09
N LYS A 9 -4.20 12.43 -13.17
CA LYS A 9 -3.43 11.23 -13.46
C LYS A 9 -3.41 10.25 -12.29
N ALA A 10 -3.20 8.98 -12.65
CA ALA A 10 -2.88 7.91 -11.74
C ALA A 10 -1.70 8.30 -10.85
N LEU A 11 -1.76 7.90 -9.58
CA LEU A 11 -0.59 7.96 -8.71
C LEU A 11 0.43 6.90 -9.11
N THR A 12 1.70 7.20 -8.89
CA THR A 12 2.77 6.19 -8.90
C THR A 12 2.51 5.14 -7.81
N LYS A 13 3.17 3.98 -7.91
CA LYS A 13 3.04 2.92 -6.90
C LYS A 13 3.43 3.46 -5.50
N ASP A 14 4.58 4.12 -5.41
CA ASP A 14 5.10 4.68 -4.16
C ASP A 14 4.19 5.76 -3.58
N ALA A 15 3.66 6.66 -4.42
CA ALA A 15 2.73 7.68 -3.97
C ALA A 15 1.42 7.06 -3.44
N ALA A 16 0.93 5.99 -4.07
CA ALA A 16 -0.24 5.28 -3.58
C ALA A 16 0.03 4.55 -2.25
N VAL A 17 1.20 3.93 -2.10
CA VAL A 17 1.64 3.29 -0.85
C VAL A 17 1.75 4.32 0.28
N ASN A 18 2.34 5.48 0.02
CA ASN A 18 2.48 6.54 1.02
C ASN A 18 1.13 7.10 1.47
N GLU A 19 0.17 7.27 0.56
CA GLU A 19 -1.16 7.72 0.92
C GLU A 19 -1.92 6.68 1.75
N LEU A 20 -1.77 5.38 1.47
CA LEU A 20 -2.32 4.31 2.32
C LEU A 20 -1.74 4.36 3.73
N LYS A 21 -0.42 4.56 3.87
CA LYS A 21 0.26 4.71 5.16
C LYS A 21 -0.24 5.95 5.91
N LYS A 22 -0.34 7.09 5.23
CA LYS A 22 -0.81 8.36 5.79
C LYS A 22 -2.25 8.28 6.32
N CYS A 23 -3.11 7.56 5.63
CA CYS A 23 -4.52 7.40 5.97
C CYS A 23 -4.81 6.20 6.90
N SER A 24 -3.77 5.44 7.28
CA SER A 24 -3.85 4.29 8.19
C SER A 24 -4.29 4.71 9.59
N GLY A 25 -5.24 3.98 10.18
CA GLY A 25 -5.79 4.26 11.50
C GLY A 25 -6.83 5.39 11.54
N SER A 26 -7.20 5.97 10.39
CA SER A 26 -8.29 6.95 10.28
C SER A 26 -9.28 6.57 9.19
N GLN A 27 -8.91 6.75 7.92
CA GLN A 27 -9.74 6.38 6.77
C GLN A 27 -9.68 4.89 6.47
N PHE A 28 -8.58 4.24 6.85
CA PHE A 28 -8.35 2.82 6.66
C PHE A 28 -8.01 2.14 7.99
N ASP A 29 -8.42 0.89 8.14
CA ASP A 29 -7.98 0.05 9.26
C ASP A 29 -6.47 -0.21 9.16
N SER A 30 -5.74 0.08 10.23
CA SER A 30 -4.28 0.01 10.23
C SER A 30 -3.72 -1.42 10.10
N LYS A 31 -4.45 -2.43 10.59
CA LYS A 31 -4.07 -3.84 10.42
C LYS A 31 -4.23 -4.27 8.98
N LEU A 32 -5.34 -3.87 8.33
CA LEU A 32 -5.56 -4.16 6.92
C LEU A 32 -4.54 -3.46 6.00
N VAL A 33 -4.19 -2.20 6.30
CA VAL A 33 -3.13 -1.51 5.57
C VAL A 33 -1.81 -2.25 5.70
N GLY A 34 -1.45 -2.72 6.91
CA GLY A 34 -0.25 -3.54 7.12
C GLY A 34 -0.22 -4.79 6.23
N LYS A 35 -1.30 -5.58 6.25
CA LYS A 35 -1.42 -6.79 5.42
C LYS A 35 -1.39 -6.50 3.92
N PHE A 36 -2.04 -5.43 3.50
CA PHE A 36 -2.04 -5.05 2.09
C PHE A 36 -0.64 -4.66 1.60
N LEU A 37 0.16 -4.00 2.45
CA LEU A 37 1.55 -3.66 2.12
C LEU A 37 2.45 -4.90 2.08
N GLU A 38 2.29 -5.86 3.01
CA GLU A 38 3.00 -7.15 2.96
C GLU A 38 2.77 -7.85 1.61
N ILE A 39 1.51 -7.97 1.17
CA ILE A 39 1.14 -8.59 -0.12
C ILE A 39 1.79 -7.86 -1.30
N ILE A 40 1.78 -6.53 -1.29
CA ILE A 40 2.40 -5.72 -2.36
C ILE A 40 3.91 -5.95 -2.45
N GLU A 41 4.60 -6.13 -1.32
CA GLU A 41 6.03 -6.40 -1.29
C GLU A 41 6.35 -7.83 -1.76
N GLU A 42 5.55 -8.81 -1.36
CA GLU A 42 5.67 -10.20 -1.82
C GLU A 42 5.50 -10.32 -3.35
N GLU A 43 4.53 -9.60 -3.94
CA GLU A 43 4.35 -9.53 -5.39
C GLU A 43 5.59 -8.98 -6.13
N ASN A 44 6.43 -8.17 -5.48
CA ASN A 44 7.65 -7.61 -6.08
C ASN A 44 8.86 -8.56 -5.99
N GLY A 45 8.69 -9.77 -5.43
CA GLY A 45 9.76 -10.77 -5.31
C GLY A 45 10.80 -10.45 -4.23
N ALA A 46 10.54 -9.50 -3.34
CA ALA A 46 11.36 -9.31 -2.15
C ALA A 46 11.07 -10.46 -1.17
N PRO A 47 12.08 -11.19 -0.67
CA PRO A 47 11.84 -12.27 0.28
C PRO A 47 11.22 -11.67 1.53
N ALA A 48 9.99 -12.10 1.86
CA ALA A 48 9.33 -11.79 3.11
C ALA A 48 10.30 -12.09 4.25
N GLY A 49 10.73 -11.05 4.97
CA GLY A 49 11.44 -11.17 6.23
C GLY A 49 10.52 -11.86 7.20
N ASN A 50 10.59 -13.18 7.25
CA ASN A 50 9.87 -14.01 8.17
C ASN A 50 10.33 -13.65 9.58
N GLN A 51 9.54 -12.88 10.32
CA GLN A 51 9.69 -12.77 11.76
C GLN A 51 8.39 -13.18 12.42
N LEU A 52 8.22 -14.51 12.46
CA LEU A 52 7.49 -15.17 13.53
C LEU A 52 8.18 -14.80 14.84
N ASN A 53 7.48 -14.06 15.70
CA ASN A 53 7.62 -14.10 17.15
C ASN A 53 6.23 -13.88 17.74
#